data_AF-A0AAU3PUQ8-F1
#
_entry.id   AF-A0AAU3PUQ8-F1
#
_cell.length_a   1.000
_cell.length_b   1.000
_cell.length_c   1.000
_cell.angle_alpha   90.00
_cell.angle_beta   90.00
_cell.angle_gamma   90.00
#
_symmetry.space_group_name_H-M   'P 1'
#
loop_
_entity.id
_entity.type
_entity.pdbx_description
1 polymer ?
#
loop_
_entity_poly.entity_id
_entity_poly.type
_entity_poly.pdbx_seq_one_letter_code
_entity_poly.pdbx_strand_id
1 'polypeptide(L)'
;MGPTTGPSVPASVEEFRASASSRLRRFPHLEVPDAPDIRRAAVLLCVVESPERTPAVLVIRRAYRGRNAGQWGLPGGRLDSGETAEQAAIRELHEELGLTVTTADLLGRLDDFPASSGFVITPFVAALSDAAALNPSQDEVHSVHFVDLGRLAEDDVPHWVSPGEAVRQGELPGEASTIAPEGPGLLQMRLGDGMTIHAPTGAMLWQFREVVLLGRDPADARIADFAQPDWTRH
;
A
#
# COMPACT_ATOMS: atom_id res chain seq x y z
N MET A 1 -37.66 -0.47 6.64
CA MET A 1 -36.19 -0.40 6.84
C MET A 1 -35.56 -0.90 5.55
N GLY A 2 -35.04 0.01 4.72
CA GLY A 2 -34.29 -0.40 3.52
C GLY A 2 -33.02 -1.14 3.95
N PRO A 3 -32.47 -2.03 3.11
CA PRO A 3 -31.17 -2.63 3.41
C PRO A 3 -30.17 -1.49 3.55
N THR A 4 -29.58 -1.34 4.74
CA THR A 4 -28.33 -0.61 4.92
C THR A 4 -27.29 -1.43 4.18
N THR A 5 -27.12 -1.14 2.88
CA THR A 5 -26.04 -1.69 2.09
C THR A 5 -24.74 -1.32 2.79
N GLY A 6 -24.00 -2.34 3.20
CA GLY A 6 -22.63 -2.16 3.66
C GLY A 6 -21.80 -1.45 2.58
N PRO A 7 -20.61 -0.98 2.94
CA PRO A 7 -19.74 -0.30 2.00
C PRO A 7 -19.46 -1.22 0.80
N SER A 8 -19.92 -0.80 -0.39
CA SER A 8 -19.60 -1.45 -1.65
C SER A 8 -18.24 -0.97 -2.15
N VAL A 9 -17.48 -1.87 -2.77
CA VAL A 9 -16.25 -1.49 -3.47
C VAL A 9 -16.61 -0.53 -4.61
N PRO A 10 -15.90 0.60 -4.78
CA PRO A 10 -16.16 1.54 -5.87
C PRO A 10 -15.99 0.88 -7.24
N ALA A 11 -16.92 1.15 -8.17
CA ALA A 11 -16.87 0.60 -9.52
C ALA A 11 -16.10 1.48 -10.52
N SER A 12 -15.76 2.71 -10.12
CA SER A 12 -14.99 3.66 -10.93
C SER A 12 -14.02 4.48 -10.09
N VAL A 13 -13.04 5.13 -10.73
CA VAL A 13 -12.10 6.04 -10.07
C VAL A 13 -12.82 7.25 -9.46
N GLU A 14 -13.91 7.72 -10.07
CA GLU A 14 -14.70 8.84 -9.54
C GLU A 14 -15.44 8.46 -8.25
N GLU A 15 -16.08 7.28 -8.24
CA GLU A 15 -16.71 6.73 -7.03
C GLU A 15 -15.67 6.48 -5.93
N PHE A 16 -14.49 5.98 -6.31
CA PHE A 16 -13.38 5.80 -5.39
C PHE A 16 -12.96 7.14 -4.80
N ARG A 17 -12.74 8.17 -5.63
CA ARG A 17 -12.35 9.52 -5.18
C ARG A 17 -13.34 10.06 -4.15
N ALA A 18 -14.64 9.96 -4.43
CA ALA A 18 -15.70 10.47 -3.56
C ALA A 18 -15.73 9.74 -2.19
N SER A 19 -15.73 8.41 -2.22
CA SER A 19 -15.77 7.58 -1.01
C SER A 19 -14.49 7.66 -0.19
N ALA A 20 -13.32 7.56 -0.83
CA ALA A 20 -12.01 7.65 -0.20
C ALA A 20 -11.79 9.02 0.47
N SER A 21 -12.09 10.12 -0.22
CA SER A 21 -11.93 11.47 0.37
C SER A 21 -12.81 11.65 1.61
N SER A 22 -14.03 11.09 1.60
CA SER A 22 -14.93 11.14 2.75
C SER A 22 -14.39 10.35 3.95
N ARG A 23 -13.89 9.14 3.70
CA ARG A 23 -13.34 8.23 4.71
C ARG A 23 -12.04 8.78 5.31
N LEU A 24 -11.12 9.23 4.46
CA LEU A 24 -9.82 9.78 4.88
C LEU A 24 -9.98 11.09 5.68
N ARG A 25 -10.94 11.96 5.33
CA ARG A 25 -11.25 13.15 6.17
C ARG A 25 -11.70 12.81 7.59
N ARG A 26 -12.26 11.62 7.80
CA ARG A 26 -12.74 11.12 9.09
C ARG A 26 -11.75 10.16 9.76
N PHE A 27 -10.61 9.90 9.12
CA PHE A 27 -9.57 9.03 9.63
C PHE A 27 -8.51 9.89 10.34
N PRO A 28 -8.44 9.89 11.67
CA PRO A 28 -7.35 10.53 12.38
C PRO A 28 -6.12 9.63 12.21
N HIS A 29 -5.30 9.93 11.22
CA HIS A 29 -4.05 9.22 10.99
C HIS A 29 -3.09 9.47 12.16
N LEU A 30 -2.33 8.45 12.52
CA LEU A 30 -1.28 8.51 13.52
C LEU A 30 0.03 8.91 12.85
N GLU A 31 0.64 9.96 13.38
CA GLU A 31 1.97 10.41 12.97
C GLU A 31 3.00 9.91 13.97
N VAL A 32 4.14 9.44 13.48
CA VAL A 32 5.28 9.20 14.35
C VAL A 32 6.03 10.52 14.52
N PRO A 33 6.26 11.02 15.75
CA PRO A 33 6.99 12.26 15.96
C PRO A 33 8.41 12.21 15.42
N ASP A 34 8.96 13.37 15.04
CA ASP A 34 10.37 13.47 14.65
C ASP A 34 11.31 13.12 15.81
N ALA A 35 12.39 12.41 15.49
CA ALA A 35 13.49 12.11 16.39
C ALA A 35 14.82 12.08 15.61
N PRO A 36 15.98 12.35 16.27
CA PRO A 36 17.27 12.49 15.59
C PRO A 36 17.69 11.30 14.70
N ASP A 37 17.27 10.08 15.05
CA ASP A 37 17.66 8.85 14.35
C ASP A 37 16.60 8.36 13.35
N ILE A 38 15.50 9.10 13.17
CA ILE A 38 14.42 8.72 12.24
C ILE A 38 14.77 9.19 10.83
N ARG A 39 14.76 8.25 9.88
CA ARG A 39 14.77 8.56 8.45
C ARG A 39 13.35 8.58 7.92
N ARG A 40 13.01 9.55 7.08
CA ARG A 40 11.67 9.66 6.50
C ARG A 40 11.63 9.13 5.08
N ALA A 41 10.54 8.45 4.76
CA ALA A 41 10.17 8.06 3.40
C ALA A 41 8.68 8.33 3.20
N ALA A 42 8.25 8.47 1.96
CA ALA A 42 6.84 8.60 1.61
C ALA A 42 6.51 7.70 0.43
N VAL A 43 5.28 7.17 0.42
CA VAL A 43 4.79 6.29 -0.64
C VAL A 43 3.41 6.74 -1.09
N LEU A 44 3.05 6.38 -2.32
CA LEU A 44 1.75 6.73 -2.90
C LEU A 44 0.94 5.47 -3.22
N LEU A 45 -0.23 5.33 -2.58
CA LEU A 45 -1.30 4.44 -3.02
C LEU A 45 -2.09 5.16 -4.11
N CYS A 46 -1.61 5.05 -5.35
CA CYS A 46 -2.20 5.71 -6.51
C CYS A 46 -3.26 4.80 -7.15
N VAL A 47 -4.53 5.22 -7.10
CA VAL A 47 -5.63 4.55 -7.80
C VAL A 47 -5.84 5.15 -9.17
N VAL A 48 -5.91 4.29 -10.18
CA VAL A 48 -6.10 4.66 -11.59
C VAL A 48 -7.15 3.74 -12.22
N GLU A 49 -7.62 4.07 -13.43
CA GLU A 49 -8.37 3.11 -14.25
C GLU A 49 -7.38 2.15 -14.91
N SER A 50 -7.59 0.84 -14.71
CA SER A 50 -6.79 -0.22 -15.33
C SER A 50 -7.06 -0.34 -16.84
N PRO A 51 -6.20 -1.04 -17.60
CA PRO A 51 -6.50 -1.40 -18.99
C PRO A 51 -7.82 -2.16 -19.16
N GLU A 52 -8.24 -2.91 -18.14
CA GLU A 52 -9.50 -3.65 -18.05
C GLU A 52 -10.70 -2.75 -17.67
N ARG A 53 -10.48 -1.44 -17.52
CA ARG A 53 -11.49 -0.42 -17.15
C ARG A 53 -12.11 -0.62 -15.77
N THR A 54 -11.30 -1.10 -14.81
CA THR A 54 -11.68 -1.17 -13.40
C THR A 54 -10.76 -0.29 -12.55
N PRO A 55 -11.23 0.26 -11.43
CA PRO A 55 -10.35 0.99 -10.53
C PRO A 55 -9.33 0.04 -9.91
N ALA A 56 -8.05 0.41 -9.97
CA ALA A 56 -6.95 -0.40 -9.46
C ALA A 56 -5.90 0.46 -8.76
N VAL A 57 -5.30 -0.05 -7.69
CA VAL A 57 -4.12 0.56 -7.05
C VAL A 57 -2.85 0.07 -7.74
N LEU A 58 -1.92 0.99 -8.00
CA LEU A 58 -0.64 0.66 -8.60
C LEU A 58 0.31 0.03 -7.57
N VAL A 59 0.85 -1.13 -7.93
CA VAL A 59 1.90 -1.84 -7.18
C VAL A 59 3.09 -2.08 -8.12
N ILE A 60 4.30 -1.89 -7.62
CA ILE A 60 5.53 -2.08 -8.41
C ILE A 60 6.32 -3.29 -7.93
N ARG A 61 6.96 -3.98 -8.87
CA ARG A 61 8.11 -4.84 -8.59
C ARG A 61 9.36 -3.99 -8.80
N ARG A 62 10.16 -3.76 -7.76
CA ARG A 62 11.41 -2.99 -7.89
C ARG A 62 12.41 -3.73 -8.78
N ALA A 63 13.29 -2.99 -9.45
CA ALA A 63 14.37 -3.53 -10.26
C ALA A 63 15.23 -4.52 -9.45
N TYR A 64 15.84 -5.51 -10.10
CA TYR A 64 16.69 -6.53 -9.44
C TYR A 64 18.10 -6.01 -9.12
N ARG A 65 18.22 -4.72 -8.82
CA ARG A 65 19.47 -4.04 -8.48
C ARG A 65 19.21 -2.97 -7.42
N GLY A 66 20.24 -2.59 -6.68
CA GLY A 66 20.13 -1.57 -5.64
C GLY A 66 19.41 -2.06 -4.36
N ARG A 67 18.83 -1.11 -3.62
CA ARG A 67 18.11 -1.40 -2.37
C ARG A 67 16.74 -2.01 -2.66
N ASN A 68 16.29 -2.94 -1.81
CA ASN A 68 15.01 -3.63 -1.95
C ASN A 68 14.85 -4.31 -3.32
N ALA A 69 15.95 -4.80 -3.88
CA ALA A 69 16.00 -5.38 -5.21
C ALA A 69 14.95 -6.48 -5.38
N GLY A 70 14.17 -6.35 -6.46
CA GLY A 70 13.06 -7.25 -6.74
C GLY A 70 11.83 -6.97 -5.89
N GLN A 71 11.85 -6.33 -4.72
CA GLN A 71 10.69 -6.37 -3.81
C GLN A 71 9.39 -5.79 -4.39
N TRP A 72 8.25 -6.34 -3.96
CA TRP A 72 6.94 -5.72 -4.16
C TRP A 72 6.80 -4.47 -3.28
N GLY A 73 6.35 -3.36 -3.86
CA GLY A 73 6.27 -2.07 -3.17
C GLY A 73 5.16 -1.18 -3.73
N LEU A 74 4.90 -0.11 -3.00
CA LEU A 74 4.22 1.06 -3.52
C LEU A 74 5.26 2.00 -4.13
N PRO A 75 4.90 2.82 -5.14
CA PRO A 75 5.78 3.88 -5.60
C PRO A 75 6.15 4.82 -4.46
N GLY A 76 7.43 5.17 -4.34
CA GLY A 76 7.90 5.99 -3.24
C GLY A 76 9.34 5.76 -2.82
N GLY A 77 9.81 6.65 -1.96
CA GLY A 77 11.21 6.70 -1.59
C GLY A 77 11.48 7.68 -0.45
N ARG A 78 12.76 8.00 -0.28
CA ARG A 78 13.26 8.81 0.83
C ARG A 78 12.92 10.27 0.61
N LEU A 79 12.68 11.01 1.69
CA LEU A 79 12.60 12.47 1.63
C LEU A 79 13.98 13.08 1.37
N ASP A 80 14.04 14.02 0.43
CA ASP A 80 15.21 14.87 0.22
C ASP A 80 15.27 16.02 1.23
N SER A 81 16.43 16.68 1.30
CA SER A 81 16.66 17.78 2.24
C SER A 81 15.72 18.95 1.95
N GLY A 82 14.87 19.29 2.93
CA GLY A 82 13.89 20.38 2.82
C GLY A 82 12.58 19.99 2.14
N GLU A 83 12.42 18.71 1.78
CA GLU A 83 11.21 18.17 1.16
C GLU A 83 10.17 17.76 2.22
N THR A 84 8.89 18.00 1.96
CA THR A 84 7.78 17.43 2.74
C THR A 84 7.49 16.00 2.31
N ALA A 85 6.83 15.20 3.15
CA ALA A 85 6.45 13.84 2.78
C ALA A 85 5.53 13.81 1.53
N GLU A 86 4.65 14.81 1.39
CA GLU A 86 3.80 14.96 0.19
C GLU A 86 4.62 15.20 -1.07
N GLN A 87 5.61 16.10 -1.00
CA GLN A 87 6.49 16.39 -2.14
C GLN A 87 7.28 15.15 -2.57
N ALA A 88 7.81 14.40 -1.59
CA ALA A 88 8.52 13.15 -1.85
C ALA A 88 7.65 12.13 -2.56
N ALA A 89 6.43 11.87 -2.07
CA ALA A 89 5.54 10.90 -2.71
C ALA A 89 5.16 11.29 -4.15
N ILE A 90 4.96 12.60 -4.40
CA ILE A 90 4.66 13.14 -5.73
C ILE A 90 5.86 12.99 -6.67
N ARG A 91 7.06 13.38 -6.21
CA ARG A 91 8.32 13.26 -6.98
C ARG A 91 8.61 11.82 -7.34
N GLU A 92 8.57 10.92 -6.37
CA GLU A 92 8.88 9.50 -6.55
C GLU A 92 7.90 8.82 -7.52
N LEU A 93 6.60 9.14 -7.47
CA LEU A 93 5.65 8.63 -8.46
C LEU A 93 6.05 9.05 -9.88
N HIS A 94 6.45 10.31 -10.06
CA HIS A 94 6.89 10.81 -11.36
C HIS A 94 8.22 10.17 -11.80
N GLU A 95 9.20 10.03 -10.92
CA GLU A 95 10.50 9.43 -11.22
C GLU A 95 10.38 7.94 -11.54
N GLU A 96 9.63 7.18 -10.75
CA GLU A 96 9.50 5.73 -10.92
C GLU A 96 8.53 5.37 -12.05
N LEU A 97 7.43 6.12 -12.24
CA LEU A 97 6.33 5.75 -13.14
C LEU A 97 5.99 6.77 -14.23
N GLY A 98 6.59 7.95 -14.25
CA GLY A 98 6.28 9.01 -15.21
C GLY A 98 4.91 9.69 -15.00
N LEU A 99 4.18 9.31 -13.95
CA LEU A 99 2.85 9.85 -13.68
C LEU A 99 2.96 11.18 -12.92
N THR A 100 2.21 12.18 -13.38
CA THR A 100 2.14 13.49 -12.74
C THR A 100 0.89 13.56 -11.85
N VAL A 101 1.11 13.70 -10.55
CA VAL A 101 0.08 14.04 -9.56
C VAL A 101 0.36 15.42 -8.98
N THR A 102 -0.68 16.11 -8.57
CA THR A 102 -0.60 17.35 -7.80
C THR A 102 -1.16 17.16 -6.40
N THR A 103 -1.00 18.15 -5.53
CA THR A 103 -1.63 18.13 -4.20
C THR A 103 -3.16 18.06 -4.27
N ALA A 104 -3.79 18.47 -5.38
CA ALA A 104 -5.23 18.34 -5.57
C ALA A 104 -5.68 16.90 -5.88
N ASP A 105 -4.76 16.04 -6.32
CA ASP A 105 -5.03 14.63 -6.60
C ASP A 105 -4.92 13.76 -5.34
N LEU A 106 -4.25 14.28 -4.30
CA LEU A 106 -4.15 13.63 -3.00
C LEU A 106 -5.49 13.71 -2.25
N LEU A 107 -5.97 12.55 -1.81
CA LEU A 107 -7.24 12.40 -1.10
C LEU A 107 -7.07 12.43 0.43
N GLY A 108 -5.85 12.22 0.89
CA GLY A 108 -5.47 12.15 2.30
C GLY A 108 -4.27 11.24 2.52
N ARG A 109 -4.01 10.91 3.78
CA ARG A 109 -2.94 10.01 4.22
C ARG A 109 -3.44 8.97 5.19
N LEU A 110 -2.69 7.88 5.27
CA LEU A 110 -2.87 6.78 6.20
C LEU A 110 -1.88 6.92 7.37
N ASP A 111 -1.84 5.96 8.31
CA ASP A 111 -0.93 6.04 9.45
C ASP A 111 0.54 5.95 8.99
N ASP A 112 1.41 6.70 9.66
CA ASP A 112 2.85 6.50 9.54
C ASP A 112 3.22 5.07 9.97
N PHE A 113 4.08 4.43 9.19
CA PHE A 113 4.58 3.09 9.50
C PHE A 113 6.05 3.11 9.95
N PRO A 114 6.36 2.74 11.21
CA PRO A 114 7.74 2.61 11.69
C PRO A 114 8.36 1.30 11.15
N ALA A 115 9.04 1.39 10.02
CA ALA A 115 9.74 0.26 9.42
C ALA A 115 10.95 -0.14 10.28
N SER A 116 11.16 -1.45 10.41
CA SER A 116 12.27 -2.06 11.13
C SER A 116 13.65 -1.73 10.54
N SER A 117 13.69 -1.20 9.32
CA SER A 117 14.89 -0.62 8.70
C SER A 117 15.30 0.72 9.33
N GLY A 118 14.50 1.32 10.22
CA GLY A 118 14.75 2.65 10.81
C GLY A 118 14.22 3.80 9.94
N PHE A 119 13.33 3.50 8.99
CA PHE A 119 12.53 4.49 8.30
C PHE A 119 11.16 4.62 8.96
N VAL A 120 10.61 5.84 9.00
CA VAL A 120 9.17 6.05 9.12
C VAL A 120 8.63 6.38 7.73
N ILE A 121 7.64 5.61 7.30
CA ILE A 121 7.03 5.72 5.98
C ILE A 121 5.67 6.41 6.12
N THR A 122 5.46 7.51 5.39
CA THR A 122 4.18 8.22 5.33
C THR A 122 3.42 7.84 4.05
N PRO A 123 2.34 7.05 4.15
CA PRO A 123 1.49 6.67 3.01
C PRO A 123 0.46 7.74 2.63
N PHE A 124 0.50 8.20 1.38
CA PHE A 124 -0.52 9.06 0.77
C PHE A 124 -1.44 8.28 -0.15
N VAL A 125 -2.70 8.69 -0.25
CA VAL A 125 -3.68 8.13 -1.18
C VAL A 125 -3.98 9.15 -2.26
N ALA A 126 -3.86 8.76 -3.52
CA ALA A 126 -4.20 9.59 -4.66
C ALA A 126 -5.13 8.85 -5.63
N ALA A 127 -5.85 9.62 -6.42
CA ALA A 127 -6.57 9.09 -7.57
C ALA A 127 -6.21 9.89 -8.82
N LEU A 128 -5.95 9.20 -9.93
CA LEU A 128 -5.76 9.81 -11.25
C LEU A 128 -6.84 9.29 -12.21
N SER A 129 -7.48 10.22 -12.90
CA SER A 129 -8.47 9.90 -13.93
C SER A 129 -7.84 9.46 -15.26
N ASP A 130 -6.55 9.76 -15.46
CA ASP A 130 -5.79 9.36 -16.65
C ASP A 130 -4.38 8.91 -16.24
N ALA A 131 -4.00 7.72 -16.69
CA ALA A 131 -2.67 7.13 -16.48
C ALA A 131 -1.97 6.83 -17.83
N ALA A 132 -2.40 7.46 -18.93
CA ALA A 132 -1.81 7.27 -20.27
C ALA A 132 -0.32 7.61 -20.34
N ALA A 133 0.17 8.46 -19.43
CA ALA A 133 1.58 8.83 -19.32
C ALA A 133 2.44 7.79 -18.56
N LEU A 134 1.87 6.64 -18.15
CA LEU A 134 2.60 5.60 -17.43
C LEU A 134 3.84 5.16 -18.23
N ASN A 135 5.01 5.48 -17.69
CA ASN A 135 6.30 5.23 -18.31
C ASN A 135 7.30 4.79 -17.21
N PRO A 136 7.33 3.49 -16.86
CA PRO A 136 8.13 3.00 -15.75
C PRO A 136 9.63 3.18 -15.99
N SER A 137 10.35 3.69 -15.00
CA SER A 137 11.80 3.79 -15.02
C SER A 137 12.42 2.38 -15.04
N GLN A 138 13.15 2.05 -16.11
CA GLN A 138 13.85 0.77 -16.23
C GLN A 138 14.94 0.57 -15.17
N ASP A 139 15.36 1.67 -14.54
CA ASP A 139 16.42 1.66 -13.54
C ASP A 139 15.92 1.23 -12.16
N GLU A 140 14.64 1.50 -11.87
CA GLU A 140 14.05 1.35 -10.54
C GLU A 140 12.87 0.39 -10.51
N VAL A 141 12.16 0.24 -11.63
CA VAL A 141 10.92 -0.54 -11.73
C VAL A 141 11.11 -1.67 -12.73
N HIS A 142 10.99 -2.91 -12.24
CA HIS A 142 10.98 -4.09 -13.09
C HIS A 142 9.62 -4.29 -13.78
N SER A 143 8.53 -4.08 -13.05
CA SER A 143 7.18 -4.16 -13.60
C SER A 143 6.17 -3.38 -12.76
N VAL A 144 5.09 -2.94 -13.41
CA VAL A 144 3.95 -2.27 -12.80
C VAL A 144 2.74 -3.18 -12.88
N HIS A 145 1.96 -3.22 -11.81
CA HIS A 145 0.81 -4.09 -11.66
C HIS A 145 -0.39 -3.28 -11.21
N PHE A 146 -1.52 -3.53 -11.85
CA PHE A 146 -2.81 -2.94 -11.52
C PHE A 146 -3.54 -3.92 -10.59
N VAL A 147 -3.56 -3.63 -9.29
CA VAL A 147 -4.29 -4.44 -8.32
C VAL A 147 -5.71 -3.91 -8.24
N ASP A 148 -6.65 -4.66 -8.83
CA ASP A 148 -8.07 -4.35 -8.83
C ASP A 148 -8.59 -4.12 -7.40
N LEU A 149 -9.37 -3.05 -7.20
CA LEU A 149 -9.91 -2.71 -5.88
C LEU A 149 -10.91 -3.76 -5.37
N GLY A 150 -11.63 -4.42 -6.28
CA GLY A 150 -12.51 -5.56 -5.99
C GLY A 150 -11.70 -6.71 -5.40
N ARG A 151 -10.64 -7.16 -6.11
CA ARG A 151 -9.75 -8.19 -5.59
C ARG A 151 -9.16 -7.79 -4.24
N LEU A 152 -8.62 -6.58 -4.11
CA LEU A 152 -8.02 -6.11 -2.85
C LEU A 152 -9.01 -6.13 -1.67
N ALA A 153 -10.31 -5.94 -1.94
CA ALA A 153 -11.37 -5.98 -0.94
C ALA A 153 -11.82 -7.39 -0.53
N GLU A 154 -11.42 -8.45 -1.23
CA GLU A 154 -11.83 -9.82 -0.90
C GLU A 154 -11.24 -10.29 0.44
N ASP A 155 -12.00 -11.11 1.16
CA ASP A 155 -11.63 -11.58 2.51
C ASP A 155 -10.50 -12.61 2.51
N ASP A 156 -10.24 -13.26 1.37
CA ASP A 156 -9.11 -14.18 1.18
C ASP A 156 -7.82 -13.45 0.79
N VAL A 157 -7.78 -12.12 0.71
CA VAL A 157 -6.53 -11.41 0.45
C VAL A 157 -5.61 -11.38 1.68
N PRO A 158 -6.04 -10.87 2.85
CA PRO A 158 -5.20 -10.83 4.03
C PRO A 158 -5.10 -12.20 4.70
N HIS A 159 -3.87 -12.70 4.86
CA HIS A 159 -3.58 -13.93 5.57
C HIS A 159 -2.63 -13.66 6.74
N TRP A 160 -2.91 -14.26 7.88
CA TRP A 160 -2.03 -14.22 9.05
C TRP A 160 -1.35 -15.57 9.20
N VAL A 161 -0.03 -15.59 9.22
CA VAL A 161 0.77 -16.81 9.30
C VAL A 161 1.82 -16.75 10.40
N SER A 162 2.24 -17.90 10.94
CA SER A 162 3.37 -17.95 11.86
C SER A 162 4.65 -17.48 11.15
N PRO A 163 5.64 -16.89 11.85
CA PRO A 163 6.92 -16.54 11.23
C PRO A 163 7.63 -17.69 10.49
N GLY A 164 7.51 -18.94 10.98
CA GLY A 164 8.09 -20.13 10.32
C GLY A 164 7.31 -20.63 9.10
N GLU A 165 6.06 -20.20 8.92
CA GLU A 165 5.19 -20.56 7.79
C GLU A 165 5.10 -19.41 6.76
N ALA A 166 5.72 -18.27 7.06
CA ALA A 166 5.73 -17.10 6.20
C ALA A 166 6.57 -17.35 4.96
N VAL A 167 5.89 -17.44 3.82
CA VAL A 167 6.56 -17.54 2.51
C VAL A 167 7.23 -16.23 2.12
N ARG A 168 8.42 -16.33 1.48
CA ARG A 168 9.04 -15.20 0.80
C ARG A 168 8.31 -14.90 -0.51
N GLN A 169 8.58 -13.73 -1.07
CA GLN A 169 8.01 -13.33 -2.36
C GLN A 169 8.36 -14.37 -3.44
N GLY A 170 7.34 -14.90 -4.13
CA GLY A 170 7.51 -15.85 -5.25
C GLY A 170 7.55 -17.35 -4.88
N GLU A 171 7.44 -17.73 -3.61
CA GLU A 171 7.52 -19.13 -3.15
C GLU A 171 6.19 -19.58 -2.53
N LEU A 172 5.17 -19.95 -3.32
CA LEU A 172 3.98 -20.61 -2.76
C LEU A 172 4.15 -22.15 -2.76
N PRO A 173 3.92 -22.83 -1.62
CA PRO A 173 3.40 -24.20 -1.60
C PRO A 173 1.87 -24.18 -1.41
N GLY A 174 1.19 -25.15 -2.03
CA GLY A 174 -0.25 -25.14 -2.32
C GLY A 174 -1.25 -25.44 -1.20
N GLU A 175 -0.89 -25.41 0.09
CA GLU A 175 -1.87 -25.60 1.18
C GLU A 175 -1.55 -24.71 2.38
N ALA A 176 -2.56 -23.95 2.84
CA ALA A 176 -2.49 -23.15 4.06
C ALA A 176 -2.92 -24.01 5.27
N SER A 177 -2.16 -23.94 6.36
CA SER A 177 -2.49 -24.59 7.64
C SER A 177 -3.79 -24.05 8.24
N THR A 178 -4.61 -24.93 8.82
CA THR A 178 -5.89 -24.60 9.47
C THR A 178 -5.76 -24.29 10.97
N ILE A 179 -4.52 -24.15 11.46
CA ILE A 179 -4.23 -23.92 12.89
C ILE A 179 -3.73 -22.48 13.07
N ALA A 180 -4.41 -21.72 13.93
CA ALA A 180 -4.00 -20.35 14.28
C ALA A 180 -2.65 -20.36 15.03
N PRO A 181 -1.68 -19.51 14.65
CA PRO A 181 -0.40 -19.40 15.36
C PRO A 181 -0.55 -18.92 16.81
N GLU A 182 0.29 -19.42 17.71
CA GLU A 182 0.57 -18.76 19.00
C GLU A 182 1.64 -17.67 18.78
N GLY A 183 1.27 -16.39 18.91
CA GLY A 183 2.15 -15.23 18.73
C GLY A 183 1.64 -14.24 17.66
N PRO A 184 2.22 -13.03 17.54
CA PRO A 184 1.80 -12.08 16.52
C PRO A 184 2.09 -12.66 15.14
N GLY A 185 1.04 -12.97 14.39
CA GLY A 185 1.17 -13.46 13.02
C GLY A 185 1.81 -12.42 12.10
N LEU A 186 2.50 -12.89 11.05
CA LEU A 186 2.91 -12.04 9.94
C LEU A 186 1.75 -11.89 8.97
N LEU A 187 1.43 -10.65 8.62
CA LEU A 187 0.47 -10.35 7.56
C LEU A 187 1.07 -10.66 6.19
N GLN A 188 0.30 -11.39 5.38
CA GLN A 188 0.50 -11.62 3.96
C GLN A 188 -0.69 -11.09 3.16
N MET A 189 -0.48 -10.05 2.35
CA MET A 189 -1.45 -9.65 1.34
C MET A 189 -1.21 -10.48 0.08
N ARG A 190 -2.15 -11.38 -0.26
CA ARG A 190 -2.07 -12.28 -1.42
C ARG A 190 -2.94 -11.77 -2.57
N LEU A 191 -2.33 -11.00 -3.45
CA LEU A 191 -3.04 -10.20 -4.47
C LEU A 191 -3.16 -10.90 -5.83
N GLY A 192 -2.45 -12.02 -6.02
CA GLY A 192 -2.47 -12.82 -7.22
C GLY A 192 -1.34 -13.85 -7.20
N ASP A 193 -1.22 -14.61 -8.28
CA ASP A 193 -0.20 -15.65 -8.42
C ASP A 193 1.21 -15.08 -8.24
N GLY A 194 1.92 -15.57 -7.21
CA GLY A 194 3.27 -15.10 -6.88
C GLY A 194 3.36 -13.69 -6.26
N MET A 195 2.24 -13.00 -6.06
CA MET A 195 2.19 -11.67 -5.43
C MET A 195 1.77 -11.78 -3.97
N THR A 196 2.75 -12.09 -3.12
CA THR A 196 2.62 -12.05 -1.66
C THR A 196 3.42 -10.88 -1.09
N ILE A 197 2.74 -9.98 -0.38
CA ILE A 197 3.33 -8.74 0.14
C ILE A 197 3.20 -8.71 1.67
N HIS A 198 4.33 -8.55 2.35
CA HIS A 198 4.42 -8.41 3.80
C HIS A 198 4.57 -6.94 4.21
N ALA A 199 4.49 -6.65 5.51
CA ALA A 199 4.83 -5.35 6.05
C ALA A 199 6.30 -4.94 5.69
N PRO A 200 6.55 -3.66 5.36
CA PRO A 200 5.66 -2.49 5.52
C PRO A 200 4.56 -2.37 4.46
N THR A 201 4.86 -2.67 3.18
CA THR A 201 3.92 -2.47 2.05
C THR A 201 2.58 -3.18 2.26
N GLY A 202 2.60 -4.43 2.72
CA GLY A 202 1.40 -5.21 2.98
C GLY A 202 0.52 -4.60 4.08
N ALA A 203 1.12 -4.00 5.12
CA ALA A 203 0.39 -3.33 6.18
C ALA A 203 -0.32 -2.06 5.68
N MET A 204 0.35 -1.27 4.84
CA MET A 204 -0.24 -0.09 4.21
C MET A 204 -1.39 -0.45 3.26
N LEU A 205 -1.23 -1.51 2.46
CA LEU A 205 -2.29 -2.04 1.60
C LEU A 205 -3.48 -2.57 2.41
N TRP A 206 -3.21 -3.23 3.55
CA TRP A 206 -4.25 -3.67 4.46
C TRP A 206 -5.00 -2.49 5.07
N GLN A 207 -4.31 -1.47 5.60
CA GLN A 207 -4.99 -0.29 6.16
C GLN A 207 -5.80 0.45 5.10
N PHE A 208 -5.28 0.57 3.89
CA PHE A 208 -6.01 1.11 2.75
C PHE A 208 -7.29 0.32 2.47
N ARG A 209 -7.22 -1.02 2.45
CA ARG A 209 -8.40 -1.88 2.34
C ARG A 209 -9.40 -1.59 3.45
N GLU A 210 -8.99 -1.67 4.71
CA GLU A 210 -9.91 -1.55 5.85
C GLU A 210 -10.55 -0.17 5.92
N VAL A 211 -9.75 0.90 5.83
CA VAL A 211 -10.21 2.28 6.02
C VAL A 211 -10.83 2.84 4.74
N VAL A 212 -10.13 2.71 3.62
CA VAL A 212 -10.48 3.44 2.39
C VAL A 212 -11.47 2.67 1.53
N LEU A 213 -11.37 1.34 1.43
CA LEU A 213 -12.29 0.53 0.63
C LEU A 213 -13.50 0.05 1.43
N LEU A 214 -13.26 -0.49 2.62
CA LEU A 214 -14.27 -1.12 3.46
C LEU A 214 -14.87 -0.18 4.52
N GLY A 215 -14.34 1.04 4.68
CA GLY A 215 -14.89 2.02 5.62
C GLY A 215 -14.99 1.53 7.07
N ARG A 216 -14.07 0.67 7.50
CA ARG A 216 -14.00 0.19 8.88
C ARG A 216 -13.67 1.31 9.85
N ASP A 217 -13.95 1.09 11.12
CA ASP A 217 -13.64 2.05 12.17
C ASP A 217 -12.12 2.30 12.22
N PRO A 218 -11.67 3.57 12.20
CA PRO A 218 -10.26 3.91 12.36
C PRO A 218 -9.56 3.25 13.56
N ALA A 219 -10.28 2.99 14.65
CA ALA A 219 -9.72 2.34 15.84
C ALA A 219 -9.30 0.88 15.58
N ASP A 220 -9.98 0.19 14.67
CA ASP A 220 -9.73 -1.23 14.35
C ASP A 220 -8.71 -1.42 13.22
N ALA A 221 -8.28 -0.34 12.58
CA ALA A 221 -7.42 -0.37 11.41
C ALA A 221 -6.09 0.34 11.67
N ARG A 222 -5.34 -0.07 12.71
CA ARG A 222 -4.02 0.49 13.06
C ARG A 222 -2.90 -0.49 12.71
N ILE A 223 -1.79 0.04 12.20
CA ILE A 223 -0.72 -0.79 11.60
C ILE A 223 0.67 -0.63 12.20
N ALA A 224 0.87 0.29 13.15
CA ALA A 224 2.21 0.58 13.69
C ALA A 224 2.90 -0.65 14.30
N ASP A 225 2.12 -1.57 14.88
CA ASP A 225 2.60 -2.77 15.57
C ASP A 225 2.62 -4.03 14.68
N PHE A 226 2.35 -3.92 13.38
CA PHE A 226 2.34 -5.08 12.49
C PHE A 226 3.75 -5.68 12.40
N ALA A 227 3.85 -6.98 12.67
CA ALA A 227 5.11 -7.70 12.63
C ALA A 227 5.71 -7.68 11.20
N GLN A 228 7.02 -7.46 11.15
CA GLN A 228 7.79 -7.36 9.91
C GLN A 228 8.75 -8.56 9.80
N PRO A 229 8.79 -9.27 8.66
CA PRO A 229 9.74 -10.35 8.47
C PRO A 229 11.19 -9.85 8.53
N ASP A 230 12.12 -10.66 9.05
CA ASP A 230 13.52 -10.25 9.22
C ASP A 230 14.20 -9.81 7.90
N TRP A 231 13.77 -10.37 6.77
CA TRP A 231 14.30 -10.07 5.44
C TRP A 231 13.73 -8.79 4.80
N THR A 232 12.88 -8.04 5.50
CA THR A 232 12.44 -6.70 5.04
C THR A 232 13.24 -5.55 5.68
N ARG A 233 14.25 -5.86 6.51
CA ARG A 233 15.07 -4.91 7.29
C ARG A 233 16.17 -4.14 6.52
N HIS A 234 16.17 -4.13 5.20
CA HIS A 234 17.33 -3.71 4.38
C HIS A 234 17.54 -2.17 4.20
#